data_AF-A0A3L7RXR9-F1
#
_entry.id   AF-A0A3L7RXR9-F1
#
_cell.length_a   1.000
_cell.length_b   1.000
_cell.length_c   1.000
_cell.angle_alpha   90.00
_cell.angle_beta   90.00
_cell.angle_gamma   90.00
#
_symmetry.space_group_name_H-M   'P 1'
#
loop_
_entity.id
_entity.type
_entity.pdbx_description
1 polymer ?
#
loop_
_entity_poly.entity_id
_entity_poly.type
_entity_poly.pdbx_seq_one_letter_code
_entity_poly.pdbx_strand_id
1 'polypeptide(L)'
;MKLPKAHFVSDLHLFSRRSSGPKVQRAIESAVAQSNTFVLGGDIFDFRWSALDSHEKTVEQSIRWLQGLISVNPDCHFHYILGNHDALPAFTEQLEQLALANPQLQWHKHYLRVNRTVFLHGDIIDANIPYEADFHELLDARRIAHEHRPRPHPMRHSLYDVVVKTRIHRLVAHLANSNQKVLDQVSGYLEWIGQTPESGAEQVFFGHTHRPVDAVDYQRQVFYNPGAAIHGIPFRILPLEI
;
A
#
# COMPACT_ATOMS: atom_id res chain seq x y z
N MET A 1 22.90 20.72 4.42
CA MET A 1 22.77 19.46 3.65
C MET A 1 21.37 19.43 3.06
N LYS A 2 21.18 18.97 1.81
CA LYS A 2 19.83 18.71 1.29
C LYS A 2 19.30 17.47 2.03
N LEU A 3 18.06 17.54 2.51
CA LEU A 3 17.41 16.37 3.13
C LEU A 3 17.25 15.27 2.07
N PRO A 4 17.43 13.98 2.43
CA PRO A 4 17.17 12.87 1.53
C PRO A 4 15.74 12.94 0.98
N LYS A 5 15.62 12.80 -0.35
CA LYS A 5 14.33 12.86 -1.03
C LYS A 5 13.72 11.48 -1.06
N ALA A 6 12.49 11.35 -0.58
CA ALA A 6 11.73 10.11 -0.65
C ALA A 6 10.42 10.28 -1.43
N HIS A 7 9.87 9.17 -1.90
CA HIS A 7 8.51 9.12 -2.43
C HIS A 7 7.76 7.90 -1.89
N PHE A 8 6.44 8.07 -1.76
CA PHE A 8 5.50 7.04 -1.34
C PHE A 8 4.43 6.82 -2.42
N VAL A 9 4.15 5.55 -2.69
CA VAL A 9 2.99 5.09 -3.48
C VAL A 9 2.34 3.91 -2.79
N SER A 10 1.05 3.71 -2.99
CA SER A 10 0.29 2.56 -2.48
C SER A 10 -0.88 2.29 -3.42
N ASP A 11 -1.54 1.14 -3.27
CA ASP A 11 -2.79 0.80 -3.96
C ASP A 11 -2.69 0.95 -5.48
N LEU A 12 -1.62 0.40 -6.06
CA LEU A 12 -1.48 0.37 -7.52
C LEU A 12 -2.38 -0.69 -8.16
N HIS A 13 -2.70 -1.75 -7.40
CA HIS A 13 -3.55 -2.88 -7.82
C HIS A 13 -3.16 -3.45 -9.18
N LEU A 14 -1.86 -3.46 -9.49
CA LEU A 14 -1.33 -3.86 -10.80
C LEU A 14 -1.82 -5.27 -11.18
N PHE A 15 -1.90 -5.50 -12.48
CA PHE A 15 -2.46 -6.70 -13.12
C PHE A 15 -3.96 -6.91 -12.96
N SER A 16 -4.68 -6.12 -12.16
CA SER A 16 -6.14 -6.09 -12.21
C SER A 16 -6.64 -5.24 -13.39
N ARG A 17 -7.81 -5.57 -13.96
CA ARG A 17 -8.43 -4.79 -15.06
C ARG A 17 -8.79 -3.36 -14.65
N ARG A 18 -9.03 -3.15 -13.35
CA ARG A 18 -9.39 -1.87 -12.76
C ARG A 18 -8.19 -0.96 -12.53
N SER A 19 -6.97 -1.49 -12.59
CA SER A 19 -5.75 -0.69 -12.35
C SER A 19 -5.55 0.37 -13.43
N SER A 20 -5.29 1.59 -13.00
CA SER A 20 -4.70 2.66 -13.81
C SER A 20 -3.18 2.77 -13.61
N GLY A 21 -2.57 1.89 -12.80
CA GLY A 21 -1.13 1.83 -12.51
C GLY A 21 -0.24 1.87 -13.77
N PRO A 22 -0.52 1.11 -14.83
CA PRO A 22 0.27 1.19 -16.07
C PRO A 22 0.34 2.58 -16.71
N LYS A 23 -0.67 3.44 -16.48
CA LYS A 23 -0.71 4.82 -17.01
C LYS A 23 0.24 5.75 -16.26
N VAL A 24 0.57 5.44 -15.01
CA VAL A 24 1.46 6.24 -14.16
C VAL A 24 2.87 5.64 -14.02
N GLN A 25 3.14 4.52 -14.69
CA GLN A 25 4.44 3.82 -14.63
C GLN A 25 5.64 4.75 -14.86
N ARG A 26 5.62 5.57 -15.92
CA ARG A 26 6.72 6.52 -16.20
C ARG A 26 6.90 7.57 -15.12
N ALA A 27 5.81 7.99 -14.48
CA ALA A 27 5.87 8.94 -13.37
C ALA A 27 6.47 8.29 -12.11
N ILE A 28 6.16 7.02 -11.86
CA ILE A 28 6.77 6.21 -10.80
C ILE A 28 8.28 6.06 -11.05
N GLU A 29 8.68 5.66 -12.26
CA GLU A 29 10.09 5.53 -12.64
C GLU A 29 10.83 6.88 -12.50
N SER A 30 10.20 7.99 -12.93
CA SER A 30 10.77 9.32 -12.74
C SER A 30 10.91 9.71 -11.26
N ALA A 31 10.00 9.27 -10.40
CA ALA A 31 10.10 9.52 -8.96
C ALA A 31 11.23 8.70 -8.34
N VAL A 32 11.35 7.42 -8.69
CA VAL A 32 12.46 6.54 -8.28
C VAL A 32 13.82 7.11 -8.70
N ALA A 33 13.95 7.57 -9.95
CA ALA A 33 15.19 8.17 -10.46
C ALA A 33 15.64 9.42 -9.69
N GLN A 34 14.75 10.05 -8.92
CA GLN A 34 15.02 11.25 -8.13
C GLN A 34 15.07 10.96 -6.62
N SER A 35 14.87 9.72 -6.20
CA SER A 35 14.73 9.35 -4.78
C SER A 35 16.00 8.75 -4.22
N ASN A 36 16.29 9.06 -2.96
CA ASN A 36 17.18 8.26 -2.12
C ASN A 36 16.41 7.09 -1.48
N THR A 37 15.11 7.26 -1.25
CA THR A 37 14.24 6.23 -0.67
C THR A 37 12.90 6.17 -1.39
N PHE A 38 12.42 4.97 -1.70
CA PHE A 38 11.14 4.76 -2.36
C PHE A 38 10.31 3.73 -1.59
N VAL A 39 9.12 4.12 -1.15
CA VAL A 39 8.26 3.29 -0.32
C VAL A 39 7.02 2.85 -1.10
N LEU A 40 6.86 1.54 -1.23
CA LEU A 40 5.72 0.84 -1.79
C LEU A 40 4.79 0.41 -0.65
N GLY A 41 3.74 1.18 -0.38
CA GLY A 41 2.85 1.07 0.78
C GLY A 41 1.74 0.02 0.71
N GLY A 42 2.02 -1.14 0.11
CA GLY A 42 1.05 -2.25 0.01
C GLY A 42 0.02 -2.10 -1.10
N ASP A 43 -0.65 -3.22 -1.39
CA ASP A 43 -1.59 -3.40 -2.50
C ASP A 43 -1.00 -2.91 -3.85
N ILE A 44 0.29 -3.18 -4.06
CA ILE A 44 0.96 -2.87 -5.32
C ILE A 44 0.43 -3.79 -6.42
N PHE A 45 0.23 -5.06 -6.08
CA PHE A 45 -0.26 -6.10 -6.98
C PHE A 45 -1.59 -6.65 -6.47
N ASP A 46 -2.45 -7.07 -7.41
CA ASP A 46 -3.71 -7.72 -7.07
C ASP A 46 -3.68 -9.18 -7.57
N PHE A 47 -3.36 -10.13 -6.69
CA PHE A 47 -3.24 -11.55 -7.06
C PHE A 47 -4.60 -12.20 -7.30
N ARG A 48 -5.57 -11.92 -6.43
CA ARG A 48 -6.93 -12.46 -6.49
C ARG A 48 -7.72 -11.95 -7.70
N TRP A 49 -7.60 -10.66 -8.04
CA TRP A 49 -8.32 -10.07 -9.18
C TRP A 49 -7.44 -9.89 -10.43
N SER A 50 -6.28 -10.54 -10.44
CA SER A 50 -5.37 -10.50 -11.59
C SER A 50 -6.08 -10.92 -12.87
N ALA A 51 -5.84 -10.17 -13.94
CA ALA A 51 -6.27 -10.49 -15.30
C ALA A 51 -5.34 -11.51 -15.98
N LEU A 52 -4.24 -11.90 -15.32
CA LEU A 52 -3.30 -12.92 -15.80
C LEU A 52 -3.80 -14.33 -15.48
N ASP A 53 -3.38 -15.30 -16.31
CA ASP A 53 -3.98 -16.64 -16.34
C ASP A 53 -3.89 -17.43 -15.02
N SER A 54 -2.90 -17.17 -14.17
CA SER A 54 -2.69 -17.90 -12.91
C SER A 54 -2.02 -17.03 -11.84
N HIS A 55 -2.08 -17.45 -10.56
CA HIS A 55 -1.32 -16.79 -9.49
C HIS A 55 0.19 -16.83 -9.77
N GLU A 56 0.70 -17.97 -10.26
CA GLU A 56 2.11 -18.15 -10.61
C GLU A 56 2.58 -17.11 -11.64
N LYS A 57 1.82 -16.93 -12.73
CA LYS A 57 2.13 -15.89 -13.73
C LYS A 57 2.07 -14.49 -13.12
N THR A 58 1.09 -14.21 -12.26
CA THR A 58 1.01 -12.92 -11.58
C THR A 58 2.23 -12.69 -10.69
N VAL A 59 2.64 -13.67 -9.88
CA VAL A 59 3.85 -13.59 -9.04
C VAL A 59 5.08 -13.33 -9.88
N GLU A 60 5.27 -14.09 -10.96
CA GLU A 60 6.40 -13.90 -11.88
C GLU A 60 6.45 -12.46 -12.44
N GLN A 61 5.31 -11.95 -12.93
CA GLN A 61 5.25 -10.59 -13.46
C GLN A 61 5.44 -9.52 -12.37
N SER A 62 4.96 -9.76 -11.14
CA SER A 62 5.19 -8.88 -9.99
C SER A 62 6.69 -8.75 -9.67
N ILE A 63 7.41 -9.87 -9.64
CA ILE A 63 8.85 -9.87 -9.37
C ILE A 63 9.63 -9.19 -10.49
N ARG A 64 9.29 -9.46 -11.75
CA ARG A 64 9.90 -8.77 -12.90
C ARG A 64 9.65 -7.25 -12.85
N TRP A 65 8.45 -6.83 -12.45
CA TRP A 65 8.14 -5.41 -12.30
C TRP A 65 8.98 -4.76 -11.21
N LEU A 66 9.13 -5.41 -10.05
CA LEU A 66 9.98 -4.91 -8.96
C LEU A 66 11.45 -4.84 -9.37
N GLN A 67 11.98 -5.86 -10.04
CA GLN A 67 13.34 -5.86 -10.58
C GLN A 67 13.55 -4.69 -11.56
N GLY A 68 12.60 -4.48 -12.47
CA GLY A 68 12.62 -3.34 -13.39
C GLY A 68 12.66 -2.01 -12.63
N LEU A 69 11.81 -1.85 -11.62
CA LEU A 69 11.77 -0.64 -10.81
C LEU A 69 13.07 -0.38 -10.05
N ILE A 70 13.63 -1.42 -9.42
CA ILE A 70 14.90 -1.36 -8.68
C ILE A 70 16.05 -0.97 -9.61
N SER A 71 16.04 -1.45 -10.86
CA SER A 71 17.06 -1.13 -11.86
C SER A 71 17.06 0.34 -12.33
N VAL A 72 15.98 1.08 -12.10
CA VAL A 72 15.88 2.50 -12.47
C VAL A 72 16.87 3.36 -11.69
N ASN A 73 17.10 3.03 -10.42
CA ASN A 73 18.03 3.75 -9.56
C ASN A 73 18.70 2.79 -8.56
N PRO A 74 19.91 2.30 -8.86
CA PRO A 74 20.66 1.40 -7.98
C PRO A 74 21.02 2.01 -6.62
N ASP A 75 21.04 3.34 -6.51
CA ASP A 75 21.37 4.04 -5.26
C ASP A 75 20.13 4.32 -4.38
N CYS A 76 18.93 3.94 -4.85
CA CYS A 76 17.69 4.13 -4.10
C CYS A 76 17.43 2.96 -3.16
N HIS A 77 17.11 3.26 -1.90
CA HIS A 77 16.61 2.29 -0.94
C HIS A 77 15.11 2.08 -1.11
N PHE A 78 14.70 0.87 -1.43
CA PHE A 78 13.31 0.49 -1.59
C PHE A 78 12.78 -0.17 -0.33
N HIS A 79 11.59 0.25 0.09
CA HIS A 79 10.84 -0.40 1.14
C HIS A 79 9.49 -0.87 0.63
N TYR A 80 9.22 -2.16 0.71
CA TYR A 80 7.93 -2.75 0.37
C TYR A 80 7.14 -3.07 1.64
N ILE A 81 5.97 -2.50 1.81
CA ILE A 81 5.07 -2.81 2.92
C ILE A 81 3.97 -3.71 2.37
N LEU A 82 3.66 -4.83 3.03
CA LEU A 82 2.57 -5.69 2.59
C LEU A 82 1.21 -5.06 2.88
N GLY A 83 0.35 -5.10 1.87
CA GLY A 83 -1.09 -4.92 2.01
C GLY A 83 -1.84 -6.24 2.02
N ASN A 84 -3.17 -6.17 1.94
CA ASN A 84 -4.00 -7.37 2.00
C ASN A 84 -4.20 -8.06 0.65
N HIS A 85 -3.96 -7.37 -0.48
CA HIS A 85 -4.03 -7.95 -1.83
C HIS A 85 -2.71 -8.56 -2.32
N ASP A 86 -1.60 -8.27 -1.64
CA ASP A 86 -0.26 -8.74 -1.98
C ASP A 86 0.41 -9.58 -0.87
N ALA A 87 -0.39 -10.14 0.03
CA ALA A 87 0.06 -11.05 1.09
C ALA A 87 0.04 -12.55 0.69
N LEU A 88 0.03 -12.86 -0.60
CA LEU A 88 0.04 -14.24 -1.09
C LEU A 88 1.37 -14.93 -0.70
N PRO A 89 1.36 -16.11 -0.05
CA PRO A 89 2.59 -16.76 0.42
C PRO A 89 3.65 -16.98 -0.66
N ALA A 90 3.24 -17.41 -1.85
CA ALA A 90 4.13 -17.60 -3.00
C ALA A 90 4.79 -16.29 -3.46
N PHE A 91 4.10 -15.14 -3.33
CA PHE A 91 4.69 -13.85 -3.62
C PHE A 91 5.68 -13.44 -2.53
N THR A 92 5.31 -13.57 -1.25
CA THR A 92 6.19 -13.17 -0.14
C THR A 92 7.48 -13.99 -0.10
N GLU A 93 7.44 -15.27 -0.48
CA GLU A 93 8.63 -16.10 -0.64
C GLU A 93 9.56 -15.56 -1.73
N GLN A 94 9.01 -15.18 -2.89
CA GLN A 94 9.79 -14.60 -3.99
C GLN A 94 10.29 -13.18 -3.67
N LEU A 95 9.52 -12.40 -2.91
CA LEU A 95 9.90 -11.07 -2.44
C LEU A 95 11.10 -11.16 -1.47
N GLU A 96 11.11 -12.15 -0.58
CA GLU A 96 12.25 -12.45 0.29
C GLU A 96 13.50 -12.79 -0.54
N GLN A 97 13.38 -13.68 -1.54
CA GLN A 97 14.51 -13.99 -2.43
C GLN A 97 15.02 -12.77 -3.19
N LEU A 98 14.11 -11.91 -3.66
CA LEU A 98 14.47 -10.66 -4.33
C LEU A 98 15.21 -9.70 -3.40
N ALA A 99 14.76 -9.57 -2.14
CA ALA A 99 15.41 -8.73 -1.15
C ALA A 99 16.81 -9.26 -0.77
N LEU A 100 16.97 -10.59 -0.62
CA LEU A 100 18.29 -11.20 -0.39
C LEU A 100 19.27 -10.94 -1.54
N ALA A 101 18.78 -10.90 -2.78
CA ALA A 101 19.60 -10.61 -3.96
C ALA A 101 19.88 -9.12 -4.16
N ASN A 102 19.14 -8.22 -3.50
CA ASN A 102 19.22 -6.77 -3.71
C ASN A 102 19.27 -6.05 -2.34
N PRO A 103 20.46 -5.74 -1.80
CA PRO A 103 20.60 -5.13 -0.47
C PRO A 103 19.86 -3.80 -0.27
N GLN A 104 19.53 -3.10 -1.36
CA GLN A 104 18.75 -1.86 -1.33
C GLN A 104 17.24 -2.10 -1.19
N LEU A 105 16.74 -3.32 -1.36
CA LEU A 105 15.34 -3.67 -1.14
C LEU A 105 15.15 -4.30 0.24
N GLN A 106 14.21 -3.75 1.00
CA GLN A 106 13.70 -4.36 2.22
C GLN A 106 12.19 -4.46 2.13
N TRP A 107 11.59 -5.45 2.78
CA TRP A 107 10.16 -5.54 2.90
C TRP A 107 9.72 -5.69 4.36
N HIS A 108 8.49 -5.23 4.63
CA HIS A 108 7.93 -5.04 5.96
C HIS A 108 6.52 -5.60 5.97
N LYS A 109 6.24 -6.47 6.94
CA LYS A 109 4.94 -7.14 7.01
C LYS A 109 3.82 -6.18 7.41
N HIS A 110 4.06 -5.30 8.38
CA HIS A 110 3.00 -4.49 9.01
C HIS A 110 3.21 -2.98 8.86
N TYR A 111 4.41 -2.49 9.17
CA TYR A 111 4.74 -1.08 9.09
C TYR A 111 6.25 -0.87 8.93
N LEU A 112 6.63 0.33 8.52
CA LEU A 112 8.00 0.83 8.51
C LEU A 112 8.03 2.15 9.29
N ARG A 113 9.09 2.37 10.07
CA ARG A 113 9.44 3.71 10.58
C ARG A 113 10.80 4.13 10.07
N VAL A 114 10.86 5.33 9.50
CA VAL A 114 12.10 6.02 9.12
C VAL A 114 12.08 7.40 9.76
N ASN A 115 13.02 7.67 10.67
CA ASN A 115 13.11 8.92 11.41
C ASN A 115 11.78 9.28 12.10
N ARG A 116 11.14 10.37 11.66
CA ARG A 116 9.87 10.91 12.20
C ARG A 116 8.65 10.44 11.42
N THR A 117 8.82 9.54 10.45
CA THR A 117 7.78 9.12 9.51
C THR A 117 7.46 7.64 9.66
N VAL A 118 6.18 7.33 9.77
CA VAL A 118 5.64 5.97 9.83
C VAL A 118 4.87 5.68 8.55
N PHE A 119 5.08 4.50 8.01
CA PHE A 119 4.41 4.00 6.82
C PHE A 119 3.71 2.69 7.17
N LEU A 120 2.47 2.52 6.73
CA LEU A 120 1.72 1.28 6.87
C LEU A 120 0.76 1.12 5.69
N HIS A 121 0.21 -0.07 5.47
CA HIS A 121 -0.78 -0.22 4.40
C HIS A 121 -2.16 0.32 4.80
N GLY A 122 -2.70 -0.06 5.97
CA GLY A 122 -3.96 0.49 6.49
C GLY A 122 -5.16 -0.46 6.48
N ASP A 123 -4.98 -1.73 6.12
CA ASP A 123 -6.00 -2.78 6.20
C ASP A 123 -6.45 -3.11 7.64
N ILE A 124 -5.71 -2.60 8.64
CA ILE A 124 -6.12 -2.53 10.05
C ILE A 124 -7.48 -1.85 10.25
N ILE A 125 -7.84 -0.89 9.37
CA ILE A 125 -9.12 -0.15 9.44
C ILE A 125 -10.33 -1.08 9.25
N ASP A 126 -10.17 -2.13 8.43
CA ASP A 126 -11.23 -3.10 8.15
C ASP A 126 -11.12 -4.36 9.00
N ALA A 127 -10.03 -4.51 9.76
CA ALA A 127 -9.74 -5.70 10.56
C ALA A 127 -10.84 -5.93 11.60
N ASN A 128 -11.34 -4.88 12.26
CA ASN A 128 -12.30 -4.99 13.37
C ASN A 128 -11.86 -6.05 14.40
N ILE A 129 -10.56 -6.06 14.71
CA ILE A 129 -9.91 -6.90 15.69
C ILE A 129 -9.39 -5.97 16.80
N PRO A 130 -9.56 -6.31 18.09
CA PRO A 130 -8.97 -5.56 19.19
C PRO A 130 -7.44 -5.49 19.10
N TYR A 131 -6.85 -4.36 19.51
CA TYR A 131 -5.39 -4.20 19.55
C TYR A 131 -4.80 -4.90 20.78
N GLU A 132 -4.72 -6.23 20.70
CA GLU A 132 -4.17 -7.12 21.73
C GLU A 132 -2.90 -7.83 21.22
N ALA A 133 -2.27 -8.64 22.07
CA ALA A 133 -0.95 -9.22 21.80
C ALA A 133 -0.90 -10.10 20.52
N ASP A 134 -2.03 -10.66 20.10
CA ASP A 134 -2.19 -11.52 18.92
C ASP A 134 -2.69 -10.76 17.67
N PHE A 135 -2.85 -9.42 17.74
CA PHE A 135 -3.44 -8.62 16.67
C PHE A 135 -2.77 -8.86 15.30
N HIS A 136 -1.43 -8.84 15.25
CA HIS A 136 -0.69 -9.05 14.00
C HIS A 136 -0.85 -10.47 13.45
N GLU A 137 -0.92 -11.48 14.31
CA GLU A 137 -1.16 -12.86 13.89
C GLU A 137 -2.56 -13.01 13.26
N LEU A 138 -3.57 -12.41 13.89
CA LEU A 138 -4.95 -12.38 13.38
C LEU A 138 -5.06 -11.60 12.06
N LEU A 139 -4.36 -10.47 11.95
CA LEU A 139 -4.30 -9.69 10.72
C LEU A 139 -3.67 -10.50 9.57
N ASP A 140 -2.55 -11.18 9.85
CA ASP A 140 -1.86 -12.02 8.87
C ASP A 140 -2.73 -13.20 8.42
N ALA A 141 -3.38 -13.88 9.36
CA ALA A 141 -4.32 -14.96 9.06
C ALA A 141 -5.47 -14.47 8.16
N ARG A 142 -5.98 -13.26 8.41
CA ARG A 142 -7.04 -12.65 7.58
C ARG A 142 -6.56 -12.30 6.17
N ARG A 143 -5.35 -11.77 6.02
CA ARG A 143 -4.73 -11.51 4.72
C ARG A 143 -4.59 -12.80 3.91
N ILE A 144 -4.05 -13.86 4.53
CA ILE A 144 -3.92 -15.18 3.90
C ILE A 144 -5.29 -15.75 3.51
N ALA A 145 -6.28 -15.65 4.40
CA ALA A 145 -7.63 -16.14 4.14
C ALA A 145 -8.34 -15.36 3.01
N HIS A 146 -7.98 -14.08 2.78
CA HIS A 146 -8.50 -13.30 1.65
C HIS A 146 -8.06 -13.91 0.31
N GLU A 147 -6.79 -14.26 0.20
CA GLU A 147 -6.18 -14.78 -1.04
C GLU A 147 -6.59 -16.22 -1.36
N HIS A 148 -6.89 -17.04 -0.35
CA HIS A 148 -7.38 -18.40 -0.55
C HIS A 148 -8.83 -18.48 -1.08
N ARG A 149 -9.55 -17.35 -1.15
CA ARG A 149 -10.90 -17.34 -1.72
C ARG A 149 -10.84 -17.65 -3.23
N PRO A 150 -11.79 -18.44 -3.77
CA PRO A 150 -11.81 -18.73 -5.21
C PRO A 150 -11.74 -17.45 -6.04
N ARG A 151 -10.90 -17.47 -7.08
CA ARG A 151 -10.83 -16.37 -8.04
C ARG A 151 -12.24 -16.12 -8.61
N PRO A 152 -12.69 -14.86 -8.68
CA PRO A 152 -14.00 -14.56 -9.23
C PRO A 152 -14.07 -15.01 -10.69
N HIS A 153 -15.21 -15.59 -11.08
CA HIS A 153 -15.44 -16.01 -12.47
C HIS A 153 -15.24 -14.82 -13.44
N PRO A 154 -14.70 -15.01 -14.67
CA PRO A 154 -14.41 -13.92 -15.62
C PRO A 154 -15.56 -12.93 -15.85
N MET A 155 -16.81 -13.42 -15.88
CA MET A 155 -18.02 -12.59 -16.02
C MET A 155 -18.38 -11.76 -14.78
N ARG A 156 -17.84 -12.09 -13.59
CA ARG A 156 -18.02 -11.30 -12.37
C ARG A 156 -17.12 -10.07 -12.33
N HIS A 157 -16.05 -10.01 -13.12
CA HIS A 157 -15.19 -8.82 -13.17
C HIS A 157 -15.95 -7.60 -13.67
N SER A 158 -16.75 -7.73 -14.75
CA SER A 158 -17.53 -6.61 -15.28
C SER A 158 -18.65 -6.15 -14.32
N LEU A 159 -19.31 -7.10 -13.63
CA LEU A 159 -20.32 -6.77 -12.63
C LEU A 159 -19.71 -6.12 -11.39
N TYR A 160 -18.53 -6.60 -10.97
CA TYR A 160 -17.77 -6.02 -9.86
C TYR A 160 -17.26 -4.62 -10.20
N ASP A 161 -16.77 -4.38 -11.42
CA ASP A 161 -16.35 -3.05 -11.89
C ASP A 161 -17.51 -2.04 -11.83
N VAL A 162 -18.74 -2.47 -12.15
CA VAL A 162 -19.95 -1.64 -12.00
C VAL A 162 -20.28 -1.38 -10.53
N VAL A 163 -20.15 -2.38 -9.65
CA VAL A 163 -20.35 -2.21 -8.20
C VAL A 163 -19.29 -1.27 -7.59
N VAL A 164 -18.03 -1.37 -8.00
CA VAL A 164 -16.96 -0.47 -7.58
C VAL A 164 -17.25 0.94 -8.06
N LYS A 165 -17.59 1.13 -9.34
CA LYS A 165 -17.93 2.44 -9.91
C LYS A 165 -19.12 3.09 -9.20
N THR A 166 -20.16 2.31 -8.88
CA THR A 166 -21.34 2.82 -8.16
C THR A 166 -21.08 3.08 -6.67
N ARG A 167 -20.20 2.31 -6.02
CA ARG A 167 -19.74 2.61 -4.64
C ARG A 167 -18.83 3.84 -4.59
N ILE A 168 -17.98 4.07 -5.58
CA ILE A 168 -17.18 5.30 -5.72
C ILE A 168 -18.10 6.53 -5.79
N HIS A 169 -19.19 6.47 -6.55
CA HIS A 169 -20.19 7.55 -6.57
C HIS A 169 -20.84 7.81 -5.19
N ARG A 170 -21.04 6.79 -4.36
CA ARG A 170 -21.58 6.96 -2.99
C ARG A 170 -20.55 7.47 -1.99
N LEU A 171 -19.27 7.15 -2.19
CA LEU A 171 -18.15 7.59 -1.34
C LEU A 171 -17.94 9.11 -1.38
N VAL A 172 -18.25 9.76 -2.51
CA VAL A 172 -18.22 11.24 -2.66
C VAL A 172 -19.26 11.94 -1.78
N ALA A 173 -20.34 11.26 -1.35
CA ALA A 173 -21.43 11.88 -0.59
C ALA A 173 -21.25 11.87 0.95
N HIS A 174 -20.23 11.19 1.50
CA HIS A 174 -20.05 10.97 2.96
C HIS A 174 -18.74 11.57 3.50
N LEU A 175 -18.31 12.70 2.95
CA LEU A 175 -16.92 13.20 3.00
C LEU A 175 -16.41 13.70 4.36
N ALA A 176 -17.25 14.01 5.36
CA ALA A 176 -16.75 14.50 6.65
C ALA A 176 -16.63 13.41 7.73
N ASN A 177 -17.70 12.63 7.96
CA ASN A 177 -17.76 11.67 9.09
C ASN A 177 -16.90 10.41 8.89
N SER A 178 -16.44 10.13 7.68
CA SER A 178 -15.70 8.89 7.38
C SER A 178 -14.18 9.02 7.50
N ASN A 179 -13.63 10.24 7.38
CA ASN A 179 -12.19 10.46 7.58
C ASN A 179 -11.81 10.39 9.07
N GLN A 180 -12.65 10.94 9.95
CA GLN A 180 -12.43 10.88 11.39
C GLN A 180 -12.28 9.43 11.88
N LYS A 181 -13.20 8.54 11.49
CA LYS A 181 -13.13 7.12 11.84
C LYS A 181 -11.85 6.44 11.33
N VAL A 182 -11.42 6.77 10.11
CA VAL A 182 -10.17 6.24 9.54
C VAL A 182 -8.98 6.70 10.40
N LEU A 183 -8.91 7.99 10.69
CA LEU A 183 -7.83 8.57 11.49
C LEU A 183 -7.84 8.03 12.92
N ASP A 184 -9.02 7.83 13.52
CA ASP A 184 -9.17 7.19 14.84
C ASP A 184 -8.61 5.77 14.85
N GLN A 185 -8.94 4.97 13.83
CA GLN A 185 -8.46 3.59 13.72
C GLN A 185 -6.95 3.53 13.54
N VAL A 186 -6.40 4.33 12.61
CA VAL A 186 -4.96 4.38 12.38
C VAL A 186 -4.22 4.90 13.61
N SER A 187 -4.71 5.97 14.24
CA SER A 187 -4.09 6.55 15.44
C SER A 187 -4.11 5.57 16.62
N GLY A 188 -5.23 4.88 16.84
CA GLY A 188 -5.31 3.85 17.88
C GLY A 188 -4.35 2.69 17.64
N TYR A 189 -4.13 2.30 16.38
CA TYR A 189 -3.13 1.30 16.03
C TYR A 189 -1.72 1.82 16.31
N LEU A 190 -1.40 3.05 15.88
CA LEU A 190 -0.11 3.69 16.11
C LEU A 190 0.21 3.82 17.60
N GLU A 191 -0.78 4.19 18.42
CA GLU A 191 -0.66 4.22 19.88
C GLU A 191 -0.30 2.84 20.43
N TRP A 192 -1.02 1.80 20.01
CA TRP A 192 -0.76 0.43 20.44
C TRP A 192 0.65 -0.07 20.07
N ILE A 193 1.15 0.24 18.86
CA ILE A 193 2.53 -0.11 18.47
C ILE A 193 3.59 0.88 18.98
N GLY A 194 3.23 1.86 19.81
CA GLY A 194 4.15 2.84 20.39
C GLY A 194 4.72 3.89 19.42
N GLN A 195 4.05 4.10 18.27
CA GLN A 195 4.45 5.05 17.22
C GLN A 195 3.68 6.38 17.35
N THR A 196 3.80 7.01 18.50
CA THR A 196 3.11 8.26 18.85
C THR A 196 3.99 9.51 18.67
N PRO A 197 3.43 10.73 18.73
CA PRO A 197 4.22 11.96 18.81
C PRO A 197 5.27 11.95 19.91
N GLU A 198 4.98 11.37 21.08
CA GLU A 198 5.91 11.28 22.21
C GLU A 198 7.13 10.43 21.88
N SER A 199 6.98 9.42 21.03
CA SER A 199 8.11 8.63 20.54
C SER A 199 8.79 9.28 19.33
N GLY A 200 8.33 10.46 18.88
CA GLY A 200 8.88 11.22 17.76
C GLY A 200 8.32 10.86 16.39
N ALA A 201 7.20 10.13 16.32
CA ALA A 201 6.48 9.86 15.08
C ALA A 201 5.51 11.01 14.78
N GLU A 202 5.75 11.73 13.68
CA GLU A 202 5.02 12.96 13.35
C GLU A 202 4.28 12.88 12.02
N GLN A 203 4.78 12.08 11.07
CA GLN A 203 4.16 11.92 9.77
C GLN A 203 3.73 10.47 9.59
N VAL A 204 2.53 10.27 9.04
CA VAL A 204 1.94 8.95 8.82
C VAL A 204 1.49 8.83 7.38
N PHE A 205 2.05 7.88 6.65
CA PHE A 205 1.68 7.55 5.28
C PHE A 205 0.98 6.20 5.26
N PHE A 206 -0.21 6.15 4.67
CA PHE A 206 -0.99 4.92 4.57
C PHE A 206 -1.77 4.81 3.25
N GLY A 207 -2.17 3.60 2.90
CA GLY A 207 -2.99 3.25 1.73
C GLY A 207 -4.37 2.70 2.11
N HIS A 208 -4.82 1.65 1.42
CA HIS A 208 -6.01 0.83 1.65
C HIS A 208 -7.37 1.51 1.45
N THR A 209 -7.54 2.74 1.96
CA THR A 209 -8.83 3.44 1.90
C THR A 209 -9.17 3.94 0.51
N HIS A 210 -8.19 3.96 -0.40
CA HIS A 210 -8.24 4.52 -1.75
C HIS A 210 -8.65 6.00 -1.80
N ARG A 211 -8.60 6.70 -0.67
CA ARG A 211 -9.01 8.10 -0.57
C ARG A 211 -7.78 8.95 -0.30
N PRO A 212 -7.50 9.93 -1.18
CA PRO A 212 -6.40 10.83 -0.93
C PRO A 212 -6.60 11.59 0.39
N VAL A 213 -5.57 11.55 1.23
CA VAL A 213 -5.45 12.36 2.45
C VAL A 213 -4.17 13.18 2.25
N ASP A 214 -4.27 14.48 2.47
CA ASP A 214 -3.19 15.41 2.16
C ASP A 214 -2.95 16.31 3.36
N ALA A 215 -1.86 16.04 4.08
CA ALA A 215 -1.40 16.80 5.23
C ALA A 215 -2.49 17.07 6.28
N VAL A 216 -3.27 16.06 6.66
CA VAL A 216 -4.31 16.23 7.70
C VAL A 216 -3.67 16.12 9.07
N ASP A 217 -3.66 17.22 9.83
CA ASP A 217 -3.27 17.21 11.24
C ASP A 217 -4.34 16.50 12.07
N TYR A 218 -3.91 15.48 12.82
CA TYR A 218 -4.75 14.74 13.73
C TYR A 218 -3.92 14.24 14.91
N GLN A 219 -4.33 14.58 16.14
CA GLN A 219 -3.66 14.17 17.37
C GLN A 219 -2.15 14.49 17.40
N ARG A 220 -1.72 15.61 16.79
CA ARG A 220 -0.30 16.04 16.65
C ARG A 220 0.55 15.18 15.71
N GLN A 221 -0.08 14.38 14.84
CA GLN A 221 0.55 13.74 13.69
C GLN A 221 -0.09 14.25 12.40
N VAL A 222 0.64 14.17 11.30
CA VAL A 222 0.18 14.60 9.99
C VAL A 222 0.01 13.38 9.09
N PHE A 223 -1.20 13.20 8.59
CA PHE A 223 -1.60 12.01 7.85
C PHE A 223 -1.64 12.25 6.33
N TYR A 224 -1.20 11.25 5.59
CA TYR A 224 -1.09 11.24 4.14
C TYR A 224 -1.58 9.92 3.56
N ASN A 225 -2.33 9.99 2.45
CA ASN A 225 -2.75 8.84 1.67
C ASN A 225 -2.74 9.23 0.18
N PRO A 226 -2.07 8.45 -0.70
CA PRO A 226 -1.93 8.77 -2.11
C PRO A 226 -3.24 8.61 -2.90
N GLY A 227 -4.27 8.00 -2.30
CA GLY A 227 -5.40 7.44 -3.03
C GLY A 227 -5.02 6.10 -3.64
N ALA A 228 -5.63 5.73 -4.77
CA ALA A 228 -5.36 4.45 -5.44
C ALA A 228 -5.29 4.60 -6.95
N ALA A 229 -4.36 3.89 -7.60
CA ALA A 229 -4.27 3.83 -9.05
C ALA A 229 -5.33 2.86 -9.62
N ILE A 230 -6.59 3.21 -9.39
CA ILE A 230 -7.79 2.53 -9.89
C ILE A 230 -8.58 3.51 -10.75
N HIS A 231 -9.22 3.03 -11.82
CA HIS A 231 -10.02 3.86 -12.71
C HIS A 231 -11.08 4.69 -11.95
N GLY A 232 -11.01 6.01 -12.10
CA GLY A 232 -11.95 6.95 -11.50
C GLY A 232 -11.64 7.36 -10.05
N ILE A 233 -10.55 6.88 -9.47
CA ILE A 233 -10.07 7.27 -8.15
C ILE A 233 -8.86 8.22 -8.33
N PRO A 234 -8.79 9.36 -7.60
CA PRO A 234 -7.61 10.19 -7.64
C PRO A 234 -6.40 9.46 -7.04
N PHE A 235 -5.24 9.59 -7.68
CA PHE A 235 -3.99 8.99 -7.26
C PHE A 235 -2.85 10.02 -7.35
N ARG A 236 -1.95 9.99 -6.37
CA ARG A 236 -0.75 10.85 -6.32
C ARG A 236 0.46 10.03 -5.90
N ILE A 237 1.61 10.31 -6.51
CA ILE A 237 2.92 9.92 -5.96
C ILE A 237 3.27 10.99 -4.94
N LEU A 238 3.44 10.63 -3.67
CA LEU A 238 3.65 11.60 -2.60
C LEU A 238 5.16 11.81 -2.37
N PRO A 239 5.71 13.00 -2.67
CA PRO A 239 7.07 13.33 -2.28
C PRO A 239 7.13 13.66 -0.79
N LEU A 240 8.24 13.34 -0.14
CA LEU A 240 8.52 13.71 1.24
C LEU A 240 10.02 13.83 1.51
N GLU A 241 10.35 14.48 2.61
CA GLU A 241 11.72 14.57 3.13
C GLU A 241 11.82 13.66 4.36
N ILE A 242 12.88 12.84 4.39
CA ILE A 242 13.15 11.90 5.49
C ILE A 242 14.43 12.27 6.22
#